data_AF-A0A3R6QBJ5-F1
#
_entry.id   AF-A0A3R6QBJ5-F1
#
_cell.length_a   1.000
_cell.length_b   1.000
_cell.length_c   1.000
_cell.angle_alpha   90.00
_cell.angle_beta   90.00
_cell.angle_gamma   90.00
#
_symmetry.space_group_name_H-M   'P 1'
#
loop_
_entity.id
_entity.type
_entity.pdbx_description
1 polymer ?
#
loop_
_entity_poly.entity_id
_entity_poly.type
_entity_poly.pdbx_seq_one_letter_code
_entity_poly.pdbx_strand_id
1 'polypeptide(L)'
;MKEGYKMLGNFIRQVDVRNTEGKEENLLGVSVQKKFIPSIANTVGTDFAKYKVVKRRQFTYIPDTSRRGDKIGIAFLEDYEEGLVSNVYTVFEVIDEKQMLPEYLMLWFSRPEFDRYARFKSHGSVREVMDWDEMCKVELPVPPINEQKKIVKAYKTITDRIALKQKINDNLAA
;
A
#
# COMPACT_ATOMS: atom_id res chain seq x y z
N MET A 1 -12.75 2.60 23.11
CA MET A 1 -12.67 1.99 21.77
C MET A 1 -14.07 1.87 21.19
N LYS A 2 -14.27 2.18 19.91
CA LYS A 2 -15.53 1.85 19.21
C LYS A 2 -15.61 0.32 19.06
N GLU A 3 -16.80 -0.24 19.18
CA GLU A 3 -17.02 -1.69 19.08
C GLU A 3 -16.46 -2.24 17.75
N GLY A 4 -15.77 -3.38 17.80
CA GLY A 4 -15.21 -4.05 16.61
C GLY A 4 -13.88 -3.49 16.08
N TYR A 5 -13.35 -2.40 16.64
CA TYR A 5 -12.02 -1.88 16.28
C TYR A 5 -10.91 -2.70 16.92
N LYS A 6 -9.86 -2.97 16.14
CA LYS A 6 -8.67 -3.68 16.59
C LYS A 6 -7.41 -2.98 16.08
N MET A 7 -6.31 -3.17 16.80
CA MET A 7 -5.00 -2.64 16.45
C MET A 7 -4.44 -3.38 15.23
N LEU A 8 -4.02 -2.62 14.21
CA LEU A 8 -3.56 -3.13 12.92
C LEU A 8 -2.32 -4.02 13.06
N GLY A 9 -1.42 -3.68 13.99
CA GLY A 9 -0.20 -4.45 14.26
C GLY A 9 -0.42 -5.91 14.64
N ASN A 10 -1.64 -6.29 15.06
CA ASN A 10 -1.98 -7.69 15.32
C ASN A 10 -2.21 -8.51 14.04
N PHE A 11 -2.35 -7.86 12.88
CA PHE A 11 -2.71 -8.48 11.60
C PHE A 11 -1.64 -8.36 10.53
N ILE A 12 -0.63 -7.51 10.72
CA ILE A 12 0.41 -7.25 9.74
C ILE A 12 1.80 -7.45 10.32
N ARG A 13 2.76 -7.80 9.47
CA ARG A 13 4.18 -7.89 9.81
C ARG A 13 5.03 -7.27 8.72
N GLN A 14 6.18 -6.70 9.10
CA GLN A 14 7.17 -6.26 8.13
C GLN A 14 7.78 -7.46 7.41
N VAL A 15 8.12 -7.22 6.14
CA VAL A 15 8.90 -8.12 5.31
C VAL A 15 10.14 -7.37 4.89
N ASP A 16 11.32 -7.91 5.18
CA ASP A 16 12.59 -7.32 4.78
C ASP A 16 13.43 -8.33 4.00
N VAL A 17 13.00 -8.57 2.76
CA VAL A 17 13.74 -9.42 1.81
C VAL A 17 14.60 -8.53 0.93
N ARG A 18 15.91 -8.74 0.98
CA ARG A 18 16.88 -8.01 0.16
C ARG A 18 17.07 -8.64 -1.20
N ASN A 19 17.37 -7.82 -2.19
CA ASN A 19 17.65 -8.24 -3.55
C ASN A 19 19.06 -8.85 -3.68
N THR A 20 19.30 -9.96 -2.99
CA THR A 20 20.60 -10.66 -3.02
C THR A 20 20.91 -11.31 -4.37
N GLU A 21 19.89 -11.50 -5.21
CA GLU A 21 20.01 -12.04 -6.57
C GLU A 21 20.46 -10.99 -7.59
N GLY A 22 20.58 -9.72 -7.20
CA GLY A 22 21.08 -8.65 -8.08
C GLY A 22 20.14 -8.33 -9.24
N LYS A 23 18.83 -8.52 -9.07
CA LYS A 23 17.83 -8.14 -10.07
C LYS A 23 17.87 -6.62 -10.28
N GLU A 24 17.74 -6.16 -11.52
CA GLU A 24 17.66 -4.72 -11.84
C GLU A 24 16.33 -4.35 -12.50
N GLU A 25 15.55 -5.36 -12.88
CA GLU A 25 14.27 -5.20 -13.56
C GLU A 25 13.11 -4.93 -12.57
N ASN A 26 12.01 -4.42 -13.12
CA ASN A 26 10.77 -4.13 -12.41
C ASN A 26 10.97 -3.29 -11.13
N LEU A 27 11.75 -2.20 -11.26
CA LEU A 27 11.88 -1.21 -10.21
C LEU A 27 10.58 -0.39 -10.09
N LEU A 28 9.97 -0.43 -8.91
CA LEU A 28 8.69 0.19 -8.63
C LEU A 28 8.81 1.36 -7.64
N GLY A 29 8.07 2.42 -7.93
CA GLY A 29 7.73 3.49 -7.00
C GLY A 29 6.32 3.33 -6.45
N VAL A 30 5.98 4.15 -5.44
CA VAL A 30 4.62 4.26 -4.90
C VAL A 30 4.08 5.66 -5.18
N SER A 31 2.95 5.73 -5.87
CA SER A 31 2.27 6.97 -6.24
C SER A 31 1.39 7.51 -5.12
N VAL A 32 1.00 8.79 -5.22
CA VAL A 32 0.01 9.41 -4.30
C VAL A 32 -1.42 8.90 -4.53
N GLN A 33 -1.66 8.21 -5.66
CA GLN A 33 -2.89 7.48 -5.95
C GLN A 33 -2.87 6.06 -5.35
N LYS A 34 -1.89 5.76 -4.48
CA LYS A 34 -1.78 4.50 -3.76
C LYS A 34 -1.62 3.27 -4.67
N LYS A 35 -0.87 3.45 -5.76
CA LYS A 35 -0.55 2.40 -6.74
C LYS A 35 0.96 2.22 -6.87
N PHE A 36 1.37 1.00 -7.21
CA PHE A 36 2.70 0.79 -7.75
C PHE A 36 2.78 1.40 -9.15
N ILE A 37 3.91 2.02 -9.45
CA ILE A 37 4.21 2.59 -10.76
C ILE A 37 5.65 2.23 -11.14
N PRO A 38 5.98 2.05 -12.42
CA PRO A 38 7.37 1.98 -12.85
C PRO A 38 8.14 3.20 -12.33
N SER A 39 9.28 2.96 -11.71
CA SER A 39 10.12 4.02 -11.18
C SER A 39 10.81 4.77 -12.31
N ILE A 40 10.80 6.11 -12.23
CA ILE A 40 11.57 7.00 -13.12
C ILE A 40 12.89 7.46 -12.47
N ALA A 41 13.27 6.85 -11.34
CA ALA A 41 14.51 7.19 -10.65
C ALA A 41 15.72 6.91 -11.54
N ASN A 42 16.74 7.77 -11.46
CA ASN A 42 18.01 7.52 -12.12
C ASN A 42 18.70 6.31 -11.45
N THR A 43 18.89 5.24 -12.22
CA THR A 43 19.49 3.98 -11.75
C THR A 43 21.00 3.89 -12.02
N VAL A 44 21.60 4.88 -12.71
CA VAL A 44 23.04 4.89 -12.99
C VAL A 44 23.83 4.92 -11.68
N GLY A 45 24.69 3.92 -11.48
CA GLY A 45 25.49 3.77 -10.26
C GLY A 45 24.70 3.33 -9.02
N THR A 46 23.45 2.90 -9.19
CA THR A 46 22.64 2.39 -8.08
C THR A 46 23.03 0.96 -7.73
N ASP A 47 23.29 0.73 -6.45
CA ASP A 47 23.47 -0.60 -5.90
C ASP A 47 22.10 -1.24 -5.58
N PHE A 48 21.60 -2.03 -6.51
CA PHE A 48 20.32 -2.71 -6.39
C PHE A 48 20.29 -3.80 -5.31
N ALA A 49 21.43 -4.25 -4.78
CA ALA A 49 21.45 -5.24 -3.69
C ALA A 49 20.84 -4.69 -2.39
N LYS A 50 20.83 -3.36 -2.22
CA LYS A 50 20.21 -2.67 -1.07
C LYS A 50 18.70 -2.55 -1.18
N TYR A 51 18.14 -2.73 -2.38
CA TYR A 51 16.71 -2.63 -2.61
C TYR A 51 16.00 -3.83 -1.99
N LYS A 52 14.72 -3.63 -1.67
CA LYS A 52 13.86 -4.67 -1.10
C LYS A 52 13.03 -5.30 -2.21
N VAL A 53 12.81 -6.60 -2.09
CA VAL A 53 11.89 -7.35 -2.94
C VAL A 53 10.51 -7.26 -2.32
N VAL A 54 9.53 -6.83 -3.10
CA VAL A 54 8.11 -6.89 -2.77
C VAL A 54 7.47 -7.96 -3.65
N LYS A 55 6.68 -8.86 -3.06
CA LYS A 55 5.98 -9.94 -3.75
C LYS A 55 4.50 -9.64 -3.92
N ARG A 56 3.84 -10.34 -4.83
CA ARG A 56 2.39 -10.27 -5.01
C ARG A 56 1.68 -10.47 -3.68
N ARG A 57 0.61 -9.70 -3.46
CA ARG A 57 -0.15 -9.63 -2.19
C ARG A 57 0.59 -8.99 -1.02
N GLN A 58 1.75 -8.37 -1.24
CA GLN A 58 2.40 -7.53 -0.24
C GLN A 58 2.13 -6.06 -0.48
N PHE A 59 2.32 -5.28 0.58
CA PHE A 59 2.22 -3.84 0.55
C PHE A 59 3.60 -3.21 0.57
N THR A 60 3.69 -2.00 0.03
CA THR A 60 4.79 -1.10 0.29
C THR A 60 4.24 0.26 0.68
N TYR A 61 4.77 0.84 1.74
CA TYR A 61 4.50 2.24 2.06
C TYR A 61 5.78 3.03 2.28
N ILE A 62 5.65 4.34 2.12
CA ILE A 62 6.72 5.32 2.24
C ILE A 62 6.52 6.03 3.57
N PRO A 63 7.40 5.81 4.57
CA PRO A 63 7.22 6.42 5.89
C PRO A 63 7.26 7.95 5.87
N ASP A 64 8.04 8.54 4.97
CA ASP A 64 8.14 10.00 4.81
C ASP A 64 6.85 10.58 4.20
N THR A 65 6.16 11.39 5.00
CA THR A 65 4.91 12.09 4.65
C THR A 65 5.12 13.56 4.27
N SER A 66 6.33 14.12 4.45
CA SER A 66 6.60 15.56 4.30
C SER A 66 6.48 16.09 2.87
N ARG A 67 6.68 15.24 1.86
CA ARG A 67 6.80 15.64 0.43
C ARG A 67 5.61 15.24 -0.43
N ARG A 68 4.53 14.73 0.16
CA ARG A 68 3.42 14.09 -0.58
C ARG A 68 2.08 14.79 -0.34
N GLY A 69 2.15 16.07 0.07
CA GLY A 69 0.99 16.86 0.45
C GLY A 69 0.36 16.31 1.72
N ASP A 70 -0.96 16.07 1.67
CA ASP A 70 -1.75 15.52 2.76
C ASP A 70 -1.89 13.98 2.69
N LYS A 71 -1.11 13.29 1.83
CA LYS A 71 -1.27 11.86 1.52
C LYS A 71 -0.09 11.02 1.94
N ILE A 72 -0.36 9.78 2.37
CA ILE A 72 0.67 8.75 2.55
C ILE A 72 0.78 7.87 1.30
N GLY A 73 2.00 7.65 0.84
CA GLY A 73 2.28 6.71 -0.24
C GLY A 73 2.22 5.28 0.29
N ILE A 74 1.19 4.54 -0.08
CA ILE A 74 1.00 3.12 0.25
C ILE A 74 0.38 2.41 -0.95
N ALA A 75 0.90 1.25 -1.33
CA ALA A 75 0.37 0.47 -2.45
C ALA A 75 0.36 -1.02 -2.14
N PHE A 76 -0.55 -1.74 -2.80
CA PHE A 76 -0.73 -3.18 -2.73
C PHE A 76 -0.37 -3.81 -4.09
N LEU A 77 0.47 -4.85 -4.10
CA LEU A 77 1.01 -5.40 -5.34
C LEU A 77 0.09 -6.50 -5.88
N GLU A 78 -0.62 -6.19 -6.96
CA GLU A 78 -1.55 -7.12 -7.63
C GLU A 78 -1.04 -7.54 -9.02
N ASP A 79 -0.49 -6.58 -9.77
CA ASP A 79 -0.25 -6.76 -11.21
C ASP A 79 1.00 -7.60 -11.53
N TYR A 80 1.94 -7.71 -10.58
CA TYR A 80 3.22 -8.41 -10.76
C TYR A 80 3.37 -9.54 -9.73
N GLU A 81 4.19 -10.54 -10.05
CA GLU A 81 4.58 -11.59 -9.08
C GLU A 81 5.58 -11.05 -8.04
N GLU A 82 6.50 -10.19 -8.47
CA GLU A 82 7.44 -9.49 -7.62
C GLU A 82 7.92 -8.18 -8.28
N GLY A 83 8.48 -7.28 -7.48
CA GLY A 83 9.15 -6.07 -7.95
C GLY A 83 10.18 -5.58 -6.93
N LEU A 84 10.97 -4.59 -7.33
CA LEU A 84 11.99 -3.97 -6.49
C LEU A 84 11.51 -2.62 -5.99
N VAL A 85 11.74 -2.34 -4.70
CA VAL A 85 11.42 -1.05 -4.10
C VAL A 85 12.62 -0.51 -3.33
N SER A 86 12.67 0.82 -3.19
CA SER A 86 13.75 1.49 -2.49
C SER A 86 13.92 0.98 -1.06
N ASN A 87 15.18 0.91 -0.60
CA ASN A 87 15.54 0.52 0.78
C ASN A 87 14.76 1.31 1.85
N VAL A 88 14.50 2.60 1.59
CA VAL A 88 13.81 3.49 2.56
C VAL A 88 12.31 3.24 2.65
N TYR A 89 11.75 2.38 1.81
CA TYR A 89 10.34 2.00 1.90
C TYR A 89 10.19 0.84 2.88
N THR A 90 8.98 0.71 3.42
CA THR A 90 8.63 -0.42 4.29
C THR A 90 7.72 -1.36 3.53
N VAL A 91 8.18 -2.60 3.35
CA VAL A 91 7.39 -3.70 2.79
C VAL A 91 6.75 -4.44 3.96
N PHE A 92 5.48 -4.79 3.82
CA PHE A 92 4.77 -5.53 4.84
C PHE A 92 3.67 -6.40 4.21
N GLU A 93 3.17 -7.34 4.99
CA GLU A 93 2.12 -8.25 4.56
C GLU A 93 1.13 -8.53 5.70
N VAL A 94 -0.02 -9.05 5.33
CA VAL A 94 -0.96 -9.62 6.30
C VAL A 94 -0.43 -10.97 6.80
N ILE A 95 -0.51 -11.20 8.11
CA ILE A 95 -0.04 -12.44 8.76
C ILE A 95 -0.97 -13.62 8.44
N ASP A 96 -2.28 -13.44 8.55
CA ASP A 96 -3.30 -14.47 8.33
C ASP A 96 -4.48 -13.92 7.54
N GLU A 97 -4.58 -14.32 6.26
CA GLU A 97 -5.65 -13.90 5.36
C GLU A 97 -7.04 -14.44 5.75
N LYS A 98 -7.11 -15.40 6.68
CA LYS A 98 -8.39 -15.83 7.26
C LYS A 98 -8.93 -14.83 8.27
N GLN A 99 -8.10 -13.93 8.77
CA GLN A 99 -8.48 -12.90 9.74
C GLN A 99 -8.58 -11.51 9.09
N MET A 100 -7.70 -11.20 8.14
CA MET A 100 -7.64 -9.92 7.46
C MET A 100 -7.45 -10.14 5.96
N LEU A 101 -8.36 -9.70 5.12
CA LEU A 101 -8.17 -9.78 3.68
C LEU A 101 -7.27 -8.59 3.24
N PRO A 102 -6.13 -8.80 2.56
CA PRO A 102 -5.28 -7.70 2.09
C PRO A 102 -6.04 -6.66 1.27
N GLU A 103 -6.93 -7.10 0.39
CA GLU A 103 -7.76 -6.22 -0.43
C GLU A 103 -8.68 -5.34 0.45
N TYR A 104 -9.24 -5.88 1.53
CA TYR A 104 -10.04 -5.11 2.48
C TYR A 104 -9.18 -4.05 3.19
N LEU A 105 -7.98 -4.43 3.62
CA LEU A 105 -7.04 -3.51 4.23
C LEU A 105 -6.63 -2.39 3.25
N MET A 106 -6.44 -2.72 1.97
CA MET A 106 -6.15 -1.72 0.94
C MET A 106 -7.31 -0.74 0.74
N LEU A 107 -8.56 -1.21 0.76
CA LEU A 107 -9.74 -0.32 0.74
C LEU A 107 -9.75 0.62 1.94
N TRP A 108 -9.38 0.14 3.13
CA TRP A 108 -9.28 0.98 4.32
C TRP A 108 -8.21 2.07 4.16
N PHE A 109 -7.02 1.71 3.68
CA PHE A 109 -5.93 2.66 3.41
C PHE A 109 -6.25 3.67 2.30
N SER A 110 -7.17 3.33 1.40
CA SER A 110 -7.60 4.20 0.29
C SER A 110 -8.55 5.31 0.73
N ARG A 111 -8.96 5.34 2.00
CA ARG A 111 -9.85 6.36 2.53
C ARG A 111 -9.11 7.68 2.80
N PRO A 112 -9.69 8.83 2.47
CA PRO A 112 -9.11 10.14 2.83
C PRO A 112 -8.93 10.33 4.35
N GLU A 113 -9.75 9.66 5.17
CA GLU A 113 -9.55 9.67 6.63
C GLU A 113 -8.21 9.08 7.05
N PHE A 114 -7.73 8.05 6.34
CA PHE A 114 -6.46 7.42 6.67
C PHE A 114 -5.28 8.32 6.30
N ASP A 115 -5.35 9.02 5.18
CA ASP A 115 -4.34 10.03 4.81
C ASP A 115 -4.23 11.13 5.88
N ARG A 116 -5.36 11.67 6.33
CA ARG A 116 -5.41 12.66 7.43
C ARG A 116 -4.85 12.10 8.74
N TYR A 117 -5.23 10.87 9.09
CA TYR A 117 -4.75 10.21 10.30
C TYR A 117 -3.24 10.00 10.25
N ALA A 118 -2.73 9.44 9.15
CA ALA A 118 -1.31 9.19 8.92
C ALA A 118 -0.52 10.49 9.11
N ARG A 119 -1.00 11.58 8.50
CA ARG A 119 -0.33 12.87 8.60
C ARG A 119 -0.33 13.46 10.02
N PHE A 120 -1.43 13.30 10.75
CA PHE A 120 -1.56 13.74 12.13
C PHE A 120 -0.66 12.94 13.09
N LYS A 121 -0.45 11.65 12.80
CA LYS A 121 0.40 10.76 13.60
C LYS A 121 1.88 10.83 13.22
N SER A 122 2.20 11.36 12.04
CA SER A 122 3.59 11.61 11.66
C SER A 122 4.26 12.57 12.62
N HIS A 123 5.51 12.27 12.97
CA HIS A 123 6.34 13.10 13.85
C HIS A 123 7.66 13.48 13.18
N GLY A 124 8.30 14.54 13.69
CA GLY A 124 9.55 15.08 13.17
C GLY A 124 9.47 16.58 12.86
N SER A 125 10.62 17.19 12.55
CA SER A 125 10.71 18.63 12.27
C SER A 125 10.83 18.90 10.76
N VAL A 126 12.00 18.61 10.18
CA VAL A 126 12.24 18.84 8.73
C VAL A 126 11.68 17.70 7.88
N ARG A 127 11.62 16.48 8.43
CA ARG A 127 10.99 15.31 7.82
C ARG A 127 9.99 14.73 8.80
N GLU A 128 8.77 14.57 8.34
CA GLU A 128 7.69 14.03 9.14
C GLU A 128 7.41 12.60 8.70
N VAL A 129 7.49 11.68 9.64
CA VAL A 129 7.51 10.25 9.37
C VAL A 129 6.37 9.57 10.10
N MET A 130 5.57 8.81 9.37
CA MET A 130 4.70 7.77 9.94
C MET A 130 5.52 6.49 9.99
N ASP A 131 6.16 6.24 11.12
CA ASP A 131 6.98 5.05 11.31
C ASP A 131 6.13 3.77 11.42
N TRP A 132 6.82 2.63 11.51
CA TRP A 132 6.15 1.33 11.59
C TRP A 132 5.36 1.16 12.89
N ASP A 133 5.86 1.68 14.01
CA ASP A 133 5.17 1.56 15.30
C ASP A 133 3.85 2.35 15.29
N GLU A 134 3.83 3.54 14.69
CA GLU A 134 2.60 4.31 14.46
C GLU A 134 1.65 3.62 13.47
N MET A 135 2.17 2.95 12.43
CA MET A 135 1.37 2.11 11.54
C MET A 135 0.72 0.94 12.31
N CYS A 136 1.47 0.26 13.17
CA CYS A 136 0.94 -0.83 13.98
C CYS A 136 -0.15 -0.37 14.96
N LYS A 137 -0.07 0.86 15.47
CA LYS A 137 -1.07 1.45 16.39
C LYS A 137 -2.37 1.88 15.69
N VAL A 138 -2.46 1.86 14.36
CA VAL A 138 -3.69 2.18 13.63
C VAL A 138 -4.82 1.29 14.12
N GLU A 139 -5.95 1.88 14.48
CA GLU A 139 -7.17 1.13 14.82
C GLU A 139 -8.16 1.14 13.64
N LEU A 140 -8.67 -0.03 13.30
CA LEU A 140 -9.65 -0.22 12.23
C LEU A 140 -10.67 -1.30 12.60
N PRO A 141 -11.91 -1.26 12.06
CA PRO A 141 -12.86 -2.33 12.22
C PRO A 141 -12.33 -3.58 11.50
N VAL A 142 -12.46 -4.73 12.16
CA VAL A 142 -12.05 -6.03 11.60
C VAL A 142 -13.25 -6.97 11.66
N PRO A 143 -14.22 -6.83 10.72
CA PRO A 143 -15.40 -7.69 10.70
C PRO A 143 -15.01 -9.13 10.32
N PRO A 144 -15.89 -10.12 10.50
CA PRO A 144 -15.63 -11.50 10.08
C PRO A 144 -15.21 -11.59 8.61
N ILE A 145 -14.35 -12.55 8.27
CA ILE A 145 -13.72 -12.63 6.94
C ILE A 145 -14.72 -12.68 5.78
N ASN A 146 -15.88 -13.32 5.97
CA ASN A 146 -16.94 -13.37 4.97
C ASN A 146 -17.53 -11.97 4.69
N GLU A 147 -17.60 -11.12 5.70
CA GLU A 147 -18.07 -9.74 5.56
C GLU A 147 -17.02 -8.88 4.83
N GLN A 148 -15.73 -9.04 5.16
CA GLN A 148 -14.64 -8.39 4.42
C GLN A 148 -14.67 -8.75 2.92
N LYS A 149 -14.87 -10.03 2.60
CA LYS A 149 -15.03 -10.51 1.20
C LYS A 149 -16.23 -9.87 0.50
N LYS A 150 -17.38 -9.73 1.18
CA LYS A 150 -18.56 -9.05 0.60
C LYS A 150 -18.26 -7.58 0.31
N ILE A 151 -17.61 -6.87 1.23
CA ILE A 151 -17.22 -5.46 1.05
C ILE A 151 -16.31 -5.31 -0.15
N VAL A 152 -15.25 -6.13 -0.24
CA VAL A 152 -14.31 -6.12 -1.37
C VAL A 152 -15.01 -6.43 -2.69
N LYS A 153 -15.87 -7.46 -2.72
CA LYS A 153 -16.64 -7.81 -3.92
C LYS A 153 -17.57 -6.69 -4.36
N ALA A 154 -18.28 -6.07 -3.43
CA ALA A 154 -19.19 -4.96 -3.73
C ALA A 154 -18.42 -3.76 -4.30
N TYR A 155 -17.31 -3.37 -3.67
CA TYR A 155 -16.44 -2.31 -4.16
C TYR A 155 -15.93 -2.61 -5.58
N LYS A 156 -15.35 -3.80 -5.78
CA LYS A 156 -14.82 -4.23 -7.08
C LYS A 156 -15.87 -4.21 -8.18
N THR A 157 -17.07 -4.71 -7.89
CA THR A 157 -18.19 -4.71 -8.86
C THR A 157 -18.52 -3.29 -9.33
N ILE A 158 -18.51 -2.32 -8.41
CA ILE A 158 -18.78 -0.91 -8.75
C ILE A 158 -17.64 -0.32 -9.55
N THR A 159 -16.38 -0.51 -9.12
CA THR A 159 -15.22 0.06 -9.81
C THR A 159 -15.01 -0.52 -11.21
N ASP A 160 -15.22 -1.83 -11.38
CA ASP A 160 -15.11 -2.49 -12.68
C ASP A 160 -16.18 -1.94 -13.65
N ARG A 161 -17.40 -1.70 -13.15
CA ARG A 161 -18.47 -1.09 -13.94
C ARG A 161 -18.16 0.36 -14.32
N ILE A 162 -17.54 1.13 -13.43
CA ILE A 162 -17.10 2.50 -13.73
C ILE A 162 -16.02 2.48 -14.82
N ALA A 163 -14.99 1.64 -14.67
CA ALA A 163 -13.91 1.51 -15.63
C ALA A 163 -14.40 1.07 -17.02
N LEU A 164 -15.34 0.12 -17.08
CA LEU A 164 -15.97 -0.31 -18.32
C LEU A 164 -16.71 0.85 -19.02
N LYS A 165 -17.48 1.64 -18.28
CA LYS A 165 -18.20 2.80 -18.83
C LYS A 165 -17.25 3.88 -19.34
N GLN A 166 -16.16 4.14 -18.63
CA GLN A 166 -15.13 5.09 -19.08
C GLN A 166 -14.53 4.64 -20.42
N LYS A 167 -14.15 3.36 -20.53
CA LYS A 167 -13.62 2.79 -21.78
C LYS A 167 -14.60 2.93 -22.96
N ILE A 168 -15.90 2.73 -22.72
CA ILE A 168 -16.92 2.92 -23.75
C ILE A 168 -16.99 4.39 -24.20
N ASN A 169 -16.97 5.33 -23.25
CA ASN A 169 -16.99 6.76 -23.58
C ASN A 169 -15.74 7.18 -24.37
N ASP A 170 -14.56 6.71 -23.96
CA ASP A 170 -13.29 7.03 -24.62
C ASP A 170 -13.29 6.50 -26.07
N ASN A 171 -13.83 5.31 -26.30
CA ASN A 171 -13.95 4.72 -27.64
C ASN A 171 -14.95 5.45 -28.55
N LEU A 172 -15.99 6.09 -27.99
CA LEU A 172 -16.98 6.86 -28.75
C LEU A 172 -16.49 8.27 -29.11
N ALA A 173 -15.50 8.78 -28.38
CA ALA A 173 -14.89 10.08 -28.62
C ALA A 173 -13.71 10.03 -29.62
N ALA A 174 -13.24 8.83 -29.96
CA ALA A 174 -12.18 8.56 -30.93
C ALA A 174 -12.74 8.41 -32.35
#